data_AF-A0A1Y1K6S7-F1
#
_entry.id   AF-A0A1Y1K6S7-F1
#
_cell.length_a   1.000
_cell.length_b   1.000
_cell.length_c   1.000
_cell.angle_alpha   90.00
_cell.angle_beta   90.00
_cell.angle_gamma   90.00
#
_symmetry.space_group_name_H-M   'P 1'
#
loop_
_entity.id
_entity.type
_entity.pdbx_description
1 polymer ?
#
loop_
_entity_poly.entity_id
_entity_poly.type
_entity_poly.pdbx_seq_one_letter_code
_entity_poly.pdbx_strand_id
1 'polypeptide(L)'
;MNLADNATRAQSVDSLLNFETVKYYGNEDYEVEAFRETITKFQGEEWKVNVTLNGLKTLQNVIVNVGLLVGSLLCAYLVAVKYQLTAGDYVLFSTYVLQLCVPLNSFGKYYITIQNAIVDLENMLDLLHEEVEIVNKKGATELNVVSGDIEFKNVYFGYDPHREVLKNISFSVRPTKTTALVGPSGSGKSTIIRLLFRFYDVTRGSILIDGQNVSDVTTRSLRRAIGVVPQDTVLFNSTIKYNILYGRRGATEREIMDAALQADIHRIILKLPKGYQTKVGERGLRLSGGEKQRV
;
A
#
# COMPACT_ATOMS: atom_id res chain seq x y z
N MET A 1 8.86 4.33 20.07
CA MET A 1 9.40 3.10 19.41
C MET A 1 8.98 2.98 17.95
N ASN A 2 7.69 2.87 17.61
CA ASN A 2 7.24 2.64 16.21
C ASN A 2 7.70 3.73 15.22
N LEU A 3 7.62 5.02 15.60
CA LEU A 3 8.10 6.11 14.75
C LEU A 3 9.62 6.06 14.50
N ALA A 4 10.40 5.67 15.51
CA ALA A 4 11.86 5.55 15.39
C ALA A 4 12.28 4.32 14.57
N ASP A 5 11.56 3.19 14.69
CA ASP A 5 11.75 2.00 13.85
C ASP A 5 11.44 2.34 12.38
N ASN A 6 10.29 2.98 12.13
CA ASN A 6 9.89 3.40 10.79
C ASN A 6 10.91 4.36 10.16
N ALA A 7 11.39 5.34 10.91
CA ALA A 7 12.43 6.27 10.44
C ALA A 7 13.74 5.55 10.09
N THR A 8 14.18 4.60 10.93
CA THR A 8 15.41 3.81 10.69
C THR A 8 15.29 2.96 9.42
N ARG A 9 14.13 2.33 9.21
CA ARG A 9 13.87 1.55 7.99
C ARG A 9 13.79 2.44 6.76
N ALA A 10 13.10 3.58 6.85
CA ALA A 10 13.00 4.52 5.74
C ALA A 10 14.38 5.03 5.31
N GLN A 11 15.21 5.50 6.27
CA GLN A 11 16.55 6.01 5.99
C GLN A 11 17.45 4.94 5.36
N SER A 12 17.43 3.71 5.89
CA SER A 12 18.27 2.63 5.34
C SER A 12 17.85 2.22 3.93
N VAL A 13 16.54 2.11 3.69
CA VAL A 13 16.03 1.79 2.35
C VAL A 13 16.35 2.89 1.35
N ASP A 14 16.17 4.16 1.71
CA ASP A 14 16.43 5.29 0.81
C ASP A 14 17.91 5.39 0.42
N SER A 15 18.82 5.26 1.40
CA SER A 15 20.27 5.27 1.17
C SER A 15 20.72 4.11 0.27
N LEU A 16 20.16 2.91 0.48
CA LEU A 16 20.49 1.72 -0.33
C LEU A 16 19.90 1.77 -1.74
N LEU A 17 18.69 2.31 -1.91
CA LEU A 17 18.08 2.47 -3.23
C LEU A 17 18.83 3.52 -4.06
N ASN A 18 19.33 4.58 -3.41
CA ASN A 18 20.05 5.67 -4.05
C ASN A 18 21.59 5.50 -4.01
N PHE A 19 22.09 4.26 -3.99
CA PHE A 19 23.53 3.99 -3.83
C PHE A 19 24.40 4.73 -4.87
N GLU A 20 23.93 4.83 -6.13
CA GLU A 20 24.66 5.52 -7.20
C GLU A 20 24.82 7.00 -6.87
N THR A 21 23.76 7.65 -6.40
CA THR A 21 23.77 9.05 -5.97
C THR A 21 24.75 9.27 -4.83
N VAL A 22 24.70 8.42 -3.80
CA VAL A 22 25.63 8.50 -2.66
C VAL A 22 27.08 8.40 -3.15
N LYS A 23 27.35 7.50 -4.09
CA LYS A 23 28.68 7.30 -4.70
C LYS A 23 29.10 8.44 -5.63
N TYR A 24 28.18 9.01 -6.41
CA TYR A 24 28.47 10.12 -7.32
C TYR A 24 28.91 11.37 -6.57
N TYR A 25 28.37 11.61 -5.37
CA TYR A 25 28.70 12.76 -4.55
C TYR A 25 29.70 12.46 -3.42
N GLY A 26 30.14 11.20 -3.26
CA GLY A 26 31.11 10.82 -2.24
C GLY A 26 30.63 11.05 -0.79
N ASN A 27 29.33 10.89 -0.55
CA ASN A 27 28.67 11.20 0.72
C ASN A 27 28.44 9.95 1.60
N GLU A 28 29.27 8.92 1.47
CA GLU A 28 29.11 7.67 2.23
C GLU A 28 29.18 7.90 3.75
N ASP A 29 30.17 8.67 4.21
CA ASP A 29 30.36 8.94 5.64
C ASP A 29 29.18 9.73 6.23
N TYR A 30 28.61 10.64 5.45
CA TYR A 30 27.43 11.41 5.84
C TYR A 30 26.21 10.49 6.04
N GLU A 31 25.95 9.60 5.09
CA GLU A 31 24.83 8.65 5.17
C GLU A 31 25.01 7.66 6.34
N VAL A 32 26.25 7.20 6.58
CA VAL A 32 26.57 6.34 7.72
C VAL A 32 26.29 7.06 9.05
N GLU A 33 26.68 8.33 9.17
CA GLU A 33 26.44 9.10 10.40
C GLU A 33 24.95 9.42 10.59
N ALA A 34 24.24 9.82 9.53
CA ALA A 34 22.79 10.05 9.57
C ALA A 34 22.03 8.78 9.99
N PHE A 35 22.44 7.61 9.47
CA PHE A 35 21.88 6.33 9.86
C PHE A 35 22.22 5.96 11.31
N ARG A 36 23.44 6.23 11.76
CA ARG A 36 23.89 6.02 13.15
C ARG A 36 23.07 6.86 14.13
N GLU A 37 22.81 8.12 13.83
CA GLU A 37 21.95 8.98 14.67
C GLU A 37 20.53 8.41 14.82
N THR A 38 19.99 7.86 13.73
CA THR A 38 18.65 7.28 13.74
C THR A 38 18.60 5.97 14.53
N ILE A 39 19.61 5.11 14.36
CA ILE A 39 19.77 3.87 15.14
C ILE A 39 19.94 4.17 16.63
N THR A 40 20.80 5.12 17.00
CA THR A 40 21.07 5.42 18.42
C THR A 40 19.82 5.91 19.14
N LYS A 41 19.00 6.74 18.47
CA LYS A 41 17.66 7.12 18.97
C LYS A 41 16.74 5.90 19.15
N PHE A 42 16.69 5.01 18.15
CA PHE A 42 15.90 3.77 18.24
C PHE A 42 16.37 2.86 19.39
N GLN A 43 17.67 2.62 19.50
CA GLN A 43 18.28 1.83 20.56
C GLN A 43 18.01 2.41 21.95
N GLY A 44 18.03 3.74 22.10
CA GLY A 44 17.69 4.39 23.37
C GLY A 44 16.24 4.12 23.80
N GLU A 45 15.30 4.15 22.86
CA GLU A 45 13.90 3.81 23.12
C GLU A 45 13.69 2.31 23.37
N GLU A 46 14.36 1.46 22.59
CA GLU A 46 14.32 0.00 22.75
C GLU A 46 14.90 -0.42 24.11
N TRP A 47 16.01 0.20 24.54
CA TRP A 47 16.63 -0.07 25.83
C TRP A 47 15.68 0.24 26.99
N LYS A 48 14.98 1.40 26.97
CA LYS A 48 13.99 1.74 28.00
C LYS A 48 12.88 0.68 28.08
N VAL A 49 12.37 0.22 26.94
CA VAL A 49 11.34 -0.82 26.87
C VAL A 49 11.87 -2.14 27.44
N ASN A 50 13.07 -2.56 27.02
CA ASN A 50 13.69 -3.81 27.47
C ASN A 50 14.03 -3.81 28.96
N VAL A 51 14.56 -2.71 29.49
CA VAL A 51 14.84 -2.55 30.92
C VAL A 51 13.55 -2.62 31.73
N THR A 52 12.50 -1.94 31.28
CA THR A 52 11.19 -1.96 31.96
C THR A 52 10.60 -3.37 31.96
N LEU A 53 10.65 -4.07 30.81
CA LEU A 53 10.19 -5.45 30.69
C LEU A 53 10.99 -6.43 31.53
N ASN A 54 12.32 -6.31 31.55
CA ASN A 54 13.17 -7.18 32.35
C ASN A 54 12.99 -6.89 33.85
N GLY A 55 12.81 -5.63 34.24
CA GLY A 55 12.44 -5.25 35.61
C GLY A 55 11.12 -5.90 36.03
N LEU A 56 10.10 -5.83 35.19
CA LEU A 56 8.80 -6.47 35.45
C LEU A 56 8.92 -7.99 35.59
N LYS A 57 9.69 -8.66 34.70
CA LYS A 57 9.95 -10.11 34.80
C LYS A 57 10.71 -10.48 36.07
N THR A 58 11.73 -9.70 36.45
CA THR A 58 12.49 -9.95 37.67
C THR A 58 11.60 -9.83 38.90
N LEU A 59 10.77 -8.78 38.97
CA LEU A 59 9.82 -8.59 40.06
C LEU A 59 8.82 -9.75 40.13
N GLN A 60 8.27 -10.16 38.99
CA GLN A 60 7.37 -11.31 38.89
C GLN A 60 8.03 -12.61 39.39
N ASN A 61 9.26 -12.89 38.95
CA ASN A 61 10.01 -14.06 39.40
C ASN A 61 10.27 -14.04 40.91
N VAL A 62 10.59 -12.89 41.49
CA VAL A 62 10.77 -12.74 42.94
C VAL A 62 9.47 -13.07 43.67
N ILE A 63 8.33 -12.52 43.22
CA ILE A 63 7.01 -12.77 43.83
C ILE A 63 6.66 -14.27 43.77
N VAL A 64 6.83 -14.90 42.60
CA VAL A 64 6.54 -16.33 42.41
C VAL A 64 7.43 -17.20 43.28
N ASN A 65 8.73 -16.94 43.32
CA ASN A 65 9.68 -17.73 44.11
C ASN A 65 9.46 -17.56 45.62
N VAL A 66 9.17 -16.34 46.10
CA VAL A 66 8.83 -16.10 47.50
C VAL A 66 7.51 -16.76 47.86
N GLY A 67 6.49 -16.67 46.98
CA GLY A 67 5.20 -17.33 47.19
C GLY A 67 5.33 -18.85 47.25
N LEU A 68 6.13 -19.44 46.35
CA LEU A 68 6.42 -20.87 46.36
C LEU A 68 7.20 -21.28 47.61
N LEU A 69 8.19 -20.49 48.05
CA LEU A 69 8.95 -20.75 49.27
C LEU A 69 8.07 -20.71 50.52
N VAL A 70 7.26 -19.66 50.69
CA VAL A 70 6.36 -19.53 51.85
C VAL A 70 5.29 -20.62 51.84
N GLY A 71 4.70 -20.89 50.66
CA GLY A 71 3.68 -21.94 50.51
C GLY A 71 4.23 -23.34 50.75
N SER A 72 5.41 -23.66 50.21
CA SER A 72 6.07 -24.95 50.44
C SER A 72 6.45 -25.15 51.90
N LEU A 73 6.98 -24.13 52.59
CA LEU A 73 7.27 -24.19 54.03
C LEU A 73 6.02 -24.41 54.87
N LEU A 74 4.90 -23.75 54.52
CA LEU A 74 3.63 -23.90 55.21
C LEU A 74 3.02 -25.30 54.99
N CYS A 75 3.05 -25.81 53.75
CA CYS A 75 2.64 -27.18 53.44
C CYS A 75 3.53 -28.20 54.17
N ALA A 76 4.86 -28.01 54.19
CA ALA A 76 5.79 -28.88 54.90
C ALA A 76 5.52 -28.89 56.42
N TYR A 77 5.22 -27.75 57.02
CA TYR A 77 4.84 -27.65 58.44
C TYR A 77 3.52 -28.40 58.74
N LEU A 78 2.51 -28.27 57.87
CA LEU A 78 1.22 -28.94 58.03
C LEU A 78 1.31 -30.46 57.89
N VAL A 79 2.23 -30.95 57.04
CA VAL A 79 2.52 -32.38 56.87
C VAL A 79 3.34 -32.93 58.05
N ALA A 80 4.40 -32.23 58.46
CA ALA A 80 5.37 -32.74 59.44
C ALA A 80 4.94 -32.56 60.92
N VAL A 81 4.21 -31.49 61.24
CA VAL A 81 3.90 -31.13 62.64
C VAL A 81 2.42 -31.33 62.99
N LYS A 82 1.51 -30.93 62.09
CA LYS A 82 0.06 -31.01 62.35
C LYS A 82 -0.62 -32.28 61.83
N TYR A 83 0.06 -33.09 61.00
CA TYR A 83 -0.45 -34.32 60.38
C TYR A 83 -1.81 -34.15 59.67
N GLN A 84 -2.13 -32.94 59.19
CA GLN A 84 -3.40 -32.64 58.52
C GLN A 84 -3.37 -32.90 57.01
N LEU A 85 -2.17 -32.94 56.41
CA LEU A 85 -1.95 -33.09 54.99
C LEU A 85 -1.00 -34.25 54.69
N THR A 86 -1.11 -34.83 53.50
CA THR A 86 -0.24 -35.89 53.00
C THR A 86 0.91 -35.35 52.14
N ALA A 87 1.92 -36.18 51.89
CA ALA A 87 2.99 -35.83 50.95
C ALA A 87 2.49 -35.60 49.51
N GLY A 88 1.35 -36.21 49.13
CA GLY A 88 0.71 -35.97 47.84
C GLY A 88 0.16 -34.55 47.70
N ASP A 89 -0.37 -33.97 48.79
CA ASP A 89 -0.92 -32.62 48.80
C ASP A 89 0.14 -31.54 48.58
N TYR A 90 1.38 -31.80 49.02
CA TYR A 90 2.53 -30.94 48.73
C TYR A 90 2.87 -30.89 47.24
N VAL A 91 2.86 -32.06 46.58
CA VAL A 91 3.11 -32.16 45.14
C VAL A 91 1.98 -31.49 44.37
N LEU A 92 0.72 -31.69 44.79
CA LEU A 92 -0.45 -31.02 44.20
C LEU A 92 -0.35 -29.49 44.30
N PHE A 93 -0.04 -28.96 45.48
CA PHE A 93 0.16 -27.52 45.67
C PHE A 93 1.22 -26.96 44.73
N SER A 94 2.41 -27.58 44.72
CA SER A 94 3.53 -27.13 43.90
C SER A 94 3.18 -27.15 42.40
N THR A 95 2.46 -28.18 41.96
CA THR A 95 2.03 -28.33 40.56
C THR A 95 1.02 -27.25 40.16
N TYR A 96 0.03 -26.97 41.02
CA TYR A 96 -0.98 -25.93 40.75
C TYR A 96 -0.40 -24.52 40.76
N VAL A 97 0.51 -24.20 41.67
CA VAL A 97 1.20 -22.90 41.68
C VAL A 97 1.99 -22.70 40.39
N LEU A 98 2.74 -23.71 39.94
CA LEU A 98 3.49 -23.64 38.69
C LEU A 98 2.56 -23.46 37.46
N GLN A 99 1.47 -24.23 37.38
CA GLN A 99 0.48 -24.09 36.30
C GLN A 99 -0.15 -22.69 36.26
N LEU A 100 -0.37 -22.06 37.42
CA LEU A 100 -0.91 -20.71 37.51
C LEU A 100 0.10 -19.63 37.08
N CYS A 101 1.40 -19.82 37.37
CA CYS A 101 2.43 -18.83 37.06
C CYS A 101 2.82 -18.78 35.57
N VAL A 102 2.75 -19.91 34.86
CA VAL A 102 3.09 -20.00 33.42
C VAL A 102 2.31 -18.99 32.55
N PRO A 103 0.97 -18.93 32.58
CA PRO A 103 0.21 -17.97 31.78
C PRO A 103 0.43 -16.52 32.23
N LEU A 104 0.68 -16.27 33.52
CA LEU A 104 0.97 -14.93 34.04
C LEU A 104 2.28 -14.36 33.48
N ASN A 105 3.29 -15.19 33.18
CA ASN A 105 4.55 -14.74 32.59
C ASN A 105 4.38 -14.17 31.18
N SER A 106 3.33 -14.58 30.46
CA SER A 106 3.02 -14.09 29.11
C SER A 106 2.13 -12.84 29.12
N PHE A 107 1.46 -12.53 30.24
CA PHE A 107 0.49 -11.44 30.35
C PHE A 107 1.10 -10.07 30.02
N GLY A 108 2.33 -9.79 30.47
CA GLY A 108 3.02 -8.54 30.16
C GLY A 108 3.29 -8.35 28.66
N LYS A 109 3.58 -9.44 27.92
CA LYS A 109 3.73 -9.39 26.46
C LYS A 109 2.40 -9.13 25.79
N TYR A 110 1.34 -9.81 26.23
CA TYR A 110 -0.01 -9.59 25.68
C TYR A 110 -0.47 -8.15 25.84
N TYR A 111 -0.17 -7.50 26.97
CA TYR A 111 -0.50 -6.10 27.17
C TYR A 111 0.10 -5.19 26.08
N ILE A 112 1.42 -5.32 25.82
CA ILE A 112 2.08 -4.53 24.78
C ILE A 112 1.56 -4.90 23.39
N THR A 113 1.35 -6.19 23.11
CA THR A 113 0.80 -6.63 21.83
C THR A 113 -0.59 -6.05 21.57
N ILE A 114 -1.45 -6.01 22.59
CA ILE A 114 -2.79 -5.41 22.49
C ILE A 114 -2.67 -3.91 22.25
N GLN A 115 -1.80 -3.20 22.97
CA GLN A 115 -1.58 -1.77 22.76
C GLN A 115 -1.12 -1.46 21.32
N ASN A 116 -0.14 -2.21 20.81
CA ASN A 116 0.31 -2.07 19.43
C ASN A 116 -0.82 -2.38 18.42
N ALA A 117 -1.58 -3.44 18.65
CA ALA A 117 -2.71 -3.79 17.78
C ALA A 117 -3.81 -2.73 17.77
N ILE A 118 -4.04 -2.02 18.88
CA ILE A 118 -4.97 -0.88 18.94
C ILE A 118 -4.46 0.27 18.07
N VAL A 119 -3.17 0.62 18.15
CA VAL A 119 -2.57 1.68 17.31
C VAL A 119 -2.61 1.29 15.82
N ASP A 120 -2.32 0.03 15.49
CA ASP A 120 -2.42 -0.47 14.11
C ASP A 120 -3.87 -0.41 13.61
N LEU A 121 -4.84 -0.73 14.47
CA LEU A 121 -6.26 -0.64 14.15
C LEU A 121 -6.70 0.81 13.93
N GLU A 122 -6.25 1.75 14.75
CA GLU A 122 -6.51 3.18 14.57
C GLU A 122 -6.02 3.65 13.20
N ASN A 123 -4.77 3.34 12.82
CA ASN A 123 -4.23 3.69 11.50
C ASN A 123 -5.04 3.07 10.34
N MET A 124 -5.51 1.82 10.50
CA MET A 124 -6.36 1.18 9.49
C MET A 124 -7.75 1.82 9.42
N LEU A 125 -8.31 2.21 10.56
CA LEU A 125 -9.58 2.90 10.62
C LEU A 125 -9.48 4.29 10.00
N ASP A 126 -8.39 5.03 10.24
CA ASP A 126 -8.16 6.34 9.62
C ASP A 126 -8.17 6.22 8.09
N LEU A 127 -7.49 5.22 7.53
CA LEU A 127 -7.51 4.94 6.09
C LEU A 127 -8.91 4.56 5.59
N LEU A 128 -9.69 3.82 6.39
CA LEU A 128 -11.04 3.40 6.02
C LEU A 128 -12.05 4.56 6.07
N HIS A 129 -11.79 5.59 6.88
CA HIS A 129 -12.60 6.80 6.97
C HIS A 129 -12.18 7.88 5.96
N GLU A 130 -11.10 7.67 5.20
CA GLU A 130 -10.69 8.61 4.17
C GLU A 130 -11.77 8.73 3.08
N GLU A 131 -12.22 9.96 2.85
CA GLU A 131 -13.31 10.22 1.91
C GLU A 131 -12.85 9.97 0.48
N VAL A 132 -13.65 9.22 -0.27
CA VAL A 132 -13.40 9.02 -1.71
C VAL A 132 -13.71 10.33 -2.43
N GLU A 133 -12.71 10.97 -3.01
CA GLU A 133 -12.88 12.26 -3.71
C GLU A 133 -13.90 12.20 -4.87
N ILE A 134 -13.93 11.08 -5.61
CA ILE A 134 -14.79 10.91 -6.80
C ILE A 134 -15.87 9.88 -6.53
N VAL A 135 -17.09 10.37 -6.26
CA VAL A 135 -18.28 9.55 -6.05
C VAL A 135 -19.28 9.77 -7.19
N ASN A 136 -19.96 8.69 -7.60
CA ASN A 136 -21.06 8.80 -8.55
C ASN A 136 -22.23 9.55 -7.88
N LYS A 137 -22.84 10.50 -8.60
CA LYS A 137 -24.05 11.18 -8.12
C LYS A 137 -25.18 10.16 -7.92
N LYS A 138 -26.10 10.46 -6.99
CA LYS A 138 -27.33 9.66 -6.81
C LYS A 138 -28.13 9.70 -8.12
N GLY A 139 -28.43 8.53 -8.68
CA GLY A 139 -29.12 8.40 -9.96
C GLY A 139 -28.22 8.48 -11.20
N ALA A 140 -26.90 8.36 -11.05
CA ALA A 140 -25.99 8.32 -12.19
C ALA A 140 -26.32 7.17 -13.15
N THR A 141 -26.47 7.49 -14.44
CA THR A 141 -26.81 6.51 -15.48
C THR A 141 -25.56 5.91 -16.11
N GLU A 142 -25.70 4.83 -16.87
CA GLU A 142 -24.60 4.36 -17.72
C GLU A 142 -24.40 5.34 -18.89
N LEU A 143 -23.14 5.61 -19.23
CA LEU A 143 -22.78 6.40 -20.39
C LEU A 143 -23.16 5.66 -21.67
N ASN A 144 -24.02 6.26 -22.49
CA ASN A 144 -24.37 5.73 -23.80
C ASN A 144 -23.53 6.41 -24.89
N VAL A 145 -22.53 5.73 -25.44
CA VAL A 145 -21.69 6.28 -26.50
C VAL A 145 -22.25 5.88 -27.86
N VAL A 146 -22.67 6.86 -28.65
CA VAL A 146 -23.24 6.68 -30.00
C VAL A 146 -22.25 7.12 -31.06
N SER A 147 -21.66 8.31 -30.90
CA SER A 147 -20.77 8.91 -31.91
C SER A 147 -19.36 9.18 -31.38
N GLY A 148 -19.21 9.39 -30.07
CA GLY A 148 -17.94 9.74 -29.44
C GLY A 148 -17.55 11.22 -29.62
N ASP A 149 -18.52 12.14 -29.73
CA ASP A 149 -18.25 13.57 -29.71
C ASP A 149 -17.89 14.00 -28.27
N ILE A 150 -16.79 14.74 -28.09
CA ILE A 150 -16.32 15.19 -26.77
C ILE A 150 -16.34 16.71 -26.74
N GLU A 151 -16.94 17.30 -25.72
CA GLU A 151 -17.06 18.75 -25.60
C GLU A 151 -16.61 19.23 -24.21
N PHE A 152 -15.65 20.14 -24.19
CA PHE A 152 -15.25 20.88 -22.99
C PHE A 152 -15.94 22.25 -23.03
N LYS A 153 -16.73 22.58 -22.01
CA LYS A 153 -17.45 23.87 -21.88
C LYS A 153 -16.96 24.65 -20.68
N ASN A 154 -16.27 25.76 -20.95
CA ASN A 154 -15.85 26.74 -19.95
C ASN A 154 -15.17 26.08 -18.74
N VAL A 155 -14.26 25.14 -18.98
CA VAL A 155 -13.66 24.31 -17.93
C VAL A 155 -12.60 25.08 -17.16
N TYR A 156 -12.76 25.12 -15.84
CA TYR A 156 -11.77 25.59 -14.88
C TYR A 156 -11.37 24.46 -13.95
N PHE A 157 -10.07 24.33 -13.68
CA PHE A 157 -9.57 23.28 -12.81
C PHE A 157 -8.18 23.63 -12.24
N GLY A 158 -7.95 23.27 -10.97
CA GLY A 158 -6.64 23.25 -10.31
C GLY A 158 -6.55 22.04 -9.37
N TYR A 159 -5.35 21.48 -9.21
CA TYR A 159 -5.12 20.40 -8.24
C TYR A 159 -5.17 20.92 -6.79
N ASP A 160 -4.84 22.20 -6.62
CA ASP A 160 -4.92 22.92 -5.35
C ASP A 160 -5.82 24.14 -5.56
N PRO A 161 -6.69 24.49 -4.58
CA PRO A 161 -7.59 25.64 -4.69
C PRO A 161 -6.90 26.97 -4.98
N HIS A 162 -5.64 27.13 -4.58
CA HIS A 162 -4.85 28.34 -4.78
C HIS A 162 -4.13 28.38 -6.12
N ARG A 163 -4.12 27.28 -6.89
CA ARG A 163 -3.41 27.18 -8.17
C ARG A 163 -4.25 26.55 -9.27
N GLU A 164 -4.90 27.41 -10.04
CA GLU A 164 -5.60 27.02 -11.27
C GLU A 164 -4.61 26.61 -12.38
N VAL A 165 -4.87 25.45 -12.97
CA VAL A 165 -4.11 24.88 -14.11
C VAL A 165 -4.83 25.13 -15.43
N LEU A 166 -6.15 24.91 -15.47
CA LEU A 166 -7.00 25.16 -16.64
C LEU A 166 -7.90 26.36 -16.35
N LYS A 167 -7.93 27.31 -17.28
CA LYS A 167 -8.67 28.58 -17.16
C LYS A 167 -9.57 28.76 -18.37
N ASN A 168 -10.88 28.62 -18.18
CA ASN A 168 -11.91 28.80 -19.21
C ASN A 168 -11.69 28.01 -20.51
N ILE A 169 -11.26 26.75 -20.41
CA ILE A 169 -10.97 25.94 -21.60
C ILE A 169 -12.28 25.47 -22.24
N SER A 170 -12.45 25.77 -23.52
CA SER A 170 -13.58 25.29 -24.31
C SER A 170 -13.12 24.80 -25.68
N PHE A 171 -13.45 23.55 -26.02
CA PHE A 171 -13.17 22.96 -27.33
C PHE A 171 -14.04 21.71 -27.54
N SER A 172 -14.22 21.33 -28.80
CA SER A 172 -14.94 20.11 -29.19
C SER A 172 -14.04 19.19 -30.03
N VAL A 173 -14.06 17.89 -29.73
CA VAL A 173 -13.44 16.83 -30.53
C VAL A 173 -14.55 16.11 -31.27
N ARG A 174 -14.55 16.26 -32.59
CA ARG A 174 -15.57 15.63 -33.45
C ARG A 174 -15.36 14.13 -33.56
N PRO A 175 -16.43 13.34 -33.72
CA PRO A 175 -16.35 11.92 -34.03
C PRO A 175 -15.41 11.63 -35.19
N THR A 176 -14.75 10.46 -35.13
CA THR A 176 -13.88 9.90 -36.19
C THR A 176 -12.69 10.76 -36.62
N LYS A 177 -12.43 11.91 -35.97
CA LYS A 177 -11.31 12.78 -36.27
C LYS A 177 -10.17 12.61 -35.26
N THR A 178 -8.95 12.54 -35.77
CA THR A 178 -7.75 12.62 -34.93
C THR A 178 -7.51 14.08 -34.53
N THR A 179 -7.58 14.35 -33.23
CA THR A 179 -7.28 15.69 -32.68
C THR A 179 -6.00 15.63 -31.87
N ALA A 180 -5.08 16.56 -32.13
CA ALA A 180 -3.83 16.68 -31.39
C ALA A 180 -3.91 17.87 -30.43
N LEU A 181 -3.52 17.65 -29.17
CA LEU A 181 -3.42 18.68 -28.16
C LEU A 181 -1.94 19.01 -27.92
N VAL A 182 -1.51 20.20 -28.35
CA VAL A 182 -0.12 20.67 -28.27
C VAL A 182 0.00 21.93 -27.43
N GLY A 183 1.17 22.15 -26.83
CA GLY A 183 1.43 23.32 -26.01
C GLY A 183 2.69 23.17 -25.16
N PRO A 184 3.18 24.25 -24.54
CA PRO A 184 4.40 24.25 -23.74
C PRO A 184 4.29 23.34 -22.50
N SER A 185 5.42 22.98 -21.89
CA SER A 185 5.39 22.22 -20.63
C SER A 185 4.58 22.96 -19.57
N GLY A 186 3.78 22.23 -18.78
CA GLY A 186 2.90 22.83 -17.77
C GLY A 186 1.59 23.43 -18.30
N SER A 187 1.30 23.39 -19.61
CA SER A 187 0.07 23.95 -20.17
C SER A 187 -1.23 23.19 -19.86
N GLY A 188 -1.20 22.18 -18.99
CA GLY A 188 -2.39 21.41 -18.58
C GLY A 188 -2.84 20.28 -19.51
N LYS A 189 -2.01 19.87 -20.50
CA LYS A 189 -2.37 18.79 -21.45
C LYS A 189 -2.72 17.47 -20.77
N SER A 190 -1.85 17.00 -19.88
CA SER A 190 -2.10 15.76 -19.11
C SER A 190 -3.29 15.90 -18.18
N THR A 191 -3.55 17.11 -17.69
CA THR A 191 -4.72 17.42 -16.86
C THR A 191 -6.03 17.25 -17.64
N ILE A 192 -6.09 17.67 -18.91
CA ILE A 192 -7.25 17.45 -19.78
C ILE A 192 -7.59 15.96 -19.90
N ILE A 193 -6.58 15.11 -20.12
CA ILE A 193 -6.76 13.64 -20.21
C ILE A 193 -7.25 13.08 -18.87
N ARG A 194 -6.68 13.53 -17.75
CA ARG A 194 -7.08 13.10 -16.41
C ARG A 194 -8.52 13.50 -16.05
N LEU A 195 -8.96 14.69 -16.48
CA LEU A 195 -10.34 15.14 -16.32
C LEU A 195 -11.32 14.35 -17.21
N LEU A 196 -10.91 14.03 -18.44
CA LEU A 196 -11.73 13.19 -19.33
C LEU A 196 -11.95 11.78 -18.75
N PHE A 197 -10.94 11.21 -18.09
CA PHE A 197 -11.06 9.95 -17.33
C PHE A 197 -11.77 10.09 -15.98
N ARG A 198 -12.16 11.32 -15.61
CA ARG A 198 -12.74 11.69 -14.31
C ARG A 198 -11.91 11.13 -13.16
N PHE A 199 -10.61 11.38 -13.20
CA PHE A 199 -9.74 11.25 -12.01
C PHE A 199 -9.93 12.42 -11.06
N TYR A 200 -10.35 13.56 -11.59
CA TYR A 200 -10.75 14.75 -10.84
C TYR A 200 -12.04 15.30 -11.45
N ASP A 201 -12.86 15.95 -10.62
CA ASP A 201 -13.99 16.74 -11.10
C ASP A 201 -13.55 18.17 -11.41
N VAL A 202 -14.22 18.80 -12.38
CA VAL A 202 -13.94 20.19 -12.75
C VAL A 202 -14.42 21.15 -11.65
N THR A 203 -13.66 22.23 -11.42
CA THR A 203 -14.06 23.25 -10.44
C THR A 203 -15.23 24.08 -10.98
N ARG A 204 -15.22 24.39 -12.28
CA ARG A 204 -16.32 25.05 -13.02
C ARG A 204 -16.38 24.56 -14.46
N GLY A 205 -17.55 24.69 -15.08
CA GLY A 205 -17.81 24.22 -16.43
C GLY A 205 -18.27 22.77 -16.47
N SER A 206 -18.22 22.16 -17.65
CA SER A 206 -18.60 20.76 -17.83
C SER A 206 -17.82 20.10 -18.96
N ILE A 207 -17.70 18.78 -18.87
CA ILE A 207 -17.14 17.92 -19.92
C ILE A 207 -18.25 16.98 -20.34
N LEU A 208 -18.54 16.95 -21.64
CA LEU A 208 -19.62 16.15 -22.21
C LEU A 208 -19.06 15.12 -23.19
N ILE A 209 -19.67 13.94 -23.20
CA ILE A 209 -19.46 12.91 -24.21
C ILE A 209 -20.83 12.60 -24.83
N ASP A 210 -20.98 12.79 -26.13
CA ASP A 210 -22.26 12.69 -26.85
C ASP A 210 -23.39 13.48 -26.15
N GLY A 211 -23.06 14.67 -25.64
CA GLY A 211 -24.00 15.54 -24.91
C GLY A 211 -24.31 15.13 -23.47
N GLN A 212 -23.80 14.00 -22.98
CA GLN A 212 -23.95 13.57 -21.58
C GLN A 212 -22.78 14.08 -20.75
N ASN A 213 -23.06 14.75 -19.63
CA ASN A 213 -22.01 15.24 -18.73
C ASN A 213 -21.33 14.07 -18.00
N VAL A 214 -20.00 14.03 -18.03
CA VAL A 214 -19.21 12.97 -17.38
C VAL A 214 -19.43 12.90 -15.85
N SER A 215 -19.87 13.99 -15.22
CA SER A 215 -20.19 14.01 -13.79
C SER A 215 -21.50 13.29 -13.42
N ASP A 216 -22.38 13.09 -14.41
CA ASP A 216 -23.74 12.58 -14.21
C ASP A 216 -23.86 11.11 -14.60
N VAL A 217 -22.82 10.52 -15.17
CA VAL A 217 -22.74 9.09 -15.52
C VAL A 217 -21.89 8.31 -14.52
N THR A 218 -22.05 6.99 -14.51
CA THR A 218 -21.23 6.12 -13.67
C THR A 218 -19.78 6.10 -14.14
N THR A 219 -18.82 6.30 -13.23
CA THR A 219 -17.38 6.29 -13.54
C THR A 219 -16.92 4.99 -14.22
N ARG A 220 -17.56 3.86 -13.90
CA ARG A 220 -17.27 2.56 -14.53
C ARG A 220 -17.64 2.54 -16.02
N SER A 221 -18.83 3.04 -16.38
CA SER A 221 -19.27 3.09 -17.78
C SER A 221 -18.40 4.07 -18.59
N LEU A 222 -18.09 5.23 -18.03
CA LEU A 222 -17.18 6.22 -18.61
C LEU A 222 -15.81 5.63 -18.95
N ARG A 223 -15.12 5.05 -17.95
CA ARG A 223 -13.76 4.52 -18.14
C ARG A 223 -13.72 3.29 -19.05
N ARG A 224 -14.82 2.54 -19.14
CA ARG A 224 -14.93 1.40 -20.07
C ARG A 224 -15.02 1.86 -21.53
N ALA A 225 -15.53 3.07 -21.78
CA ALA A 225 -15.67 3.62 -23.14
C ALA A 225 -14.37 4.27 -23.66
N ILE A 226 -13.36 4.48 -22.80
CA ILE A 226 -12.14 5.22 -23.15
C ILE A 226 -10.93 4.30 -23.06
N GLY A 227 -10.18 4.17 -24.16
CA GLY A 227 -8.84 3.58 -24.17
C GLY A 227 -7.75 4.65 -23.98
N VAL A 228 -6.70 4.33 -23.25
CA VAL A 228 -5.56 5.23 -23.04
C VAL A 228 -4.24 4.47 -23.15
N VAL A 229 -3.26 5.10 -23.81
CA VAL A 229 -1.86 4.66 -23.82
C VAL A 229 -1.07 5.73 -23.06
N PRO A 230 -0.65 5.48 -21.81
CA PRO A 230 0.12 6.45 -21.03
C PRO A 230 1.53 6.62 -21.61
N GLN A 231 2.18 7.74 -21.26
CA GLN A 231 3.59 7.96 -21.62
C GLN A 231 4.50 6.87 -21.02
N ASP A 232 4.29 6.58 -19.73
CA ASP A 232 5.00 5.54 -18.99
C ASP A 232 4.07 4.35 -18.74
N THR A 233 4.26 3.27 -19.51
CA THR A 233 3.51 2.03 -19.32
C THR A 233 4.11 1.20 -18.19
N VAL A 234 3.30 0.92 -17.16
CA VAL A 234 3.66 0.03 -16.06
C VAL A 234 3.13 -1.36 -16.34
N LEU A 235 3.97 -2.37 -16.12
CA LEU A 235 3.58 -3.77 -16.23
C LEU A 235 3.44 -4.38 -14.85
N PHE A 236 2.36 -5.13 -14.64
CA PHE A 236 2.21 -5.95 -13.45
C PHE A 236 3.29 -7.03 -13.41
N ASN A 237 3.74 -7.37 -12.20
CA ASN A 237 4.65 -8.47 -11.91
C ASN A 237 3.99 -9.84 -12.19
N SER A 238 3.76 -10.15 -13.47
CA SER A 238 3.01 -11.30 -13.97
C SER A 238 3.47 -11.66 -15.39
N THR A 239 2.73 -12.51 -16.10
CA THR A 239 3.06 -12.89 -17.48
C THR A 239 2.70 -11.81 -18.49
N ILE A 240 3.31 -11.83 -19.68
CA ILE A 240 2.92 -10.96 -20.80
C ILE A 240 1.44 -11.18 -21.14
N LYS A 241 1.00 -12.45 -21.17
CA LYS A 241 -0.42 -12.80 -21.37
C LYS A 241 -1.33 -12.09 -20.38
N TYR A 242 -0.96 -12.06 -19.11
CA TYR A 242 -1.75 -11.42 -18.06
C TYR A 242 -1.87 -9.90 -18.29
N ASN A 243 -0.77 -9.25 -18.67
CA ASN A 243 -0.75 -7.81 -18.92
C ASN A 243 -1.62 -7.43 -20.13
N ILE A 244 -1.55 -8.18 -21.25
CA ILE A 244 -2.41 -7.93 -22.42
C ILE A 244 -3.89 -8.20 -22.08
N LEU A 245 -4.18 -9.30 -21.37
CA LEU A 245 -5.53 -9.65 -20.93
C LEU A 245 -6.12 -8.62 -19.94
N TYR A 246 -5.27 -7.80 -19.30
CA TYR A 246 -5.71 -6.78 -18.35
C TYR A 246 -6.62 -5.74 -19.00
N GLY A 247 -6.41 -5.42 -20.29
CA GLY A 247 -7.26 -4.48 -21.03
C GLY A 247 -8.72 -4.92 -21.15
N ARG A 248 -8.98 -6.22 -21.26
CA ARG A 248 -10.34 -6.78 -21.25
C ARG A 248 -10.35 -8.19 -20.65
N ARG A 249 -10.77 -8.29 -19.39
CA ARG A 249 -10.98 -9.58 -18.71
C ARG A 249 -11.99 -10.43 -19.50
N GLY A 250 -11.64 -11.70 -19.72
CA GLY A 250 -12.47 -12.64 -20.49
C GLY A 250 -12.15 -12.71 -21.99
N ALA A 251 -11.15 -11.97 -22.48
CA ALA A 251 -10.69 -12.16 -23.86
C ALA A 251 -10.12 -13.57 -24.08
N THR A 252 -10.45 -14.14 -25.24
CA THR A 252 -9.95 -15.45 -25.70
C THR A 252 -8.47 -15.37 -26.08
N GLU A 253 -7.79 -16.52 -26.14
CA GLU A 253 -6.38 -16.54 -26.55
C GLU A 253 -6.16 -15.97 -27.95
N ARG A 254 -7.12 -16.19 -28.86
CA ARG A 254 -7.06 -15.64 -30.21
C ARG A 254 -7.08 -14.12 -30.21
N GLU A 255 -7.98 -13.51 -29.43
CA GLU A 255 -8.07 -12.05 -29.33
C GLU A 255 -6.82 -11.44 -28.69
N ILE A 256 -6.17 -12.15 -27.74
CA ILE A 256 -4.88 -11.74 -27.18
C ILE A 256 -3.80 -11.73 -28.27
N MET A 257 -3.76 -12.77 -29.11
CA MET A 257 -2.80 -12.85 -30.20
C MET A 257 -3.05 -11.80 -31.28
N ASP A 258 -4.32 -11.57 -31.63
CA ASP A 258 -4.72 -10.56 -32.61
C ASP A 258 -4.36 -9.15 -32.11
N ALA A 259 -4.59 -8.84 -30.84
CA ALA A 259 -4.16 -7.57 -30.23
C ALA A 259 -2.63 -7.41 -30.25
N ALA A 260 -1.88 -8.46 -29.89
CA ALA A 260 -0.41 -8.43 -29.93
C ALA A 260 0.15 -8.31 -31.36
N LEU A 261 -0.57 -8.82 -32.36
CA LEU A 261 -0.24 -8.65 -33.78
C LEU A 261 -0.47 -7.20 -34.23
N GLN A 262 -1.63 -6.62 -33.88
CA GLN A 262 -1.94 -5.22 -34.21
C GLN A 262 -0.98 -4.23 -33.54
N ALA A 263 -0.50 -4.54 -32.33
CA ALA A 263 0.48 -3.73 -31.62
C ALA A 263 1.95 -4.02 -32.01
N ASP A 264 2.19 -4.88 -33.02
CA ASP A 264 3.52 -5.26 -33.50
C ASP A 264 4.46 -5.77 -32.38
N ILE A 265 3.93 -6.55 -31.43
CA ILE A 265 4.71 -7.16 -30.35
C ILE A 265 4.70 -8.70 -30.37
N HIS A 266 3.77 -9.30 -31.11
CA HIS A 266 3.62 -10.75 -31.22
C HIS A 266 4.93 -11.47 -31.58
N ARG A 267 5.66 -10.98 -32.59
CA ARG A 267 6.93 -11.59 -33.05
C ARG A 267 8.03 -11.52 -31.98
N ILE A 268 8.06 -10.44 -31.19
CA ILE A 268 9.01 -10.27 -30.09
C ILE A 268 8.68 -11.27 -28.98
N ILE A 269 7.39 -11.38 -28.63
CA ILE A 269 6.92 -12.33 -27.61
C ILE A 269 7.30 -13.76 -27.98
N LEU A 270 7.12 -14.17 -29.24
CA LEU A 270 7.46 -15.53 -29.68
C LEU A 270 8.96 -15.85 -29.66
N LYS A 271 9.85 -14.84 -29.73
CA LYS A 271 11.29 -15.04 -29.58
C LYS A 271 11.71 -15.31 -28.13
N LEU A 272 10.85 -14.98 -27.16
CA LEU A 272 11.13 -15.22 -25.75
C LEU A 272 10.99 -16.72 -25.44
N PRO A 273 11.85 -17.31 -24.58
CA PRO A 273 11.84 -18.75 -24.29
C PRO A 273 10.49 -19.30 -23.79
N LYS A 274 9.67 -18.46 -23.15
CA LYS A 274 8.36 -18.83 -22.60
C LYS A 274 7.19 -18.18 -23.34
N GLY A 275 7.45 -17.51 -24.48
CA GLY A 275 6.41 -16.83 -25.24
C GLY A 275 5.58 -15.88 -24.38
N TYR A 276 4.26 -15.98 -24.51
CA TYR A 276 3.27 -15.23 -23.71
C TYR A 276 3.31 -15.53 -22.20
N GLN A 277 3.90 -16.65 -21.78
CA GLN A 277 4.05 -17.03 -20.37
C GLN A 277 5.34 -16.45 -19.75
N THR A 278 6.10 -15.66 -20.51
CA THR A 278 7.26 -14.95 -19.97
C THR A 278 6.81 -13.98 -18.89
N LYS A 279 7.45 -14.04 -17.71
CA LYS A 279 7.19 -13.14 -16.58
C LYS A 279 7.89 -11.79 -16.82
N VAL A 280 7.14 -10.71 -16.67
CA VAL A 280 7.57 -9.31 -16.81
C VAL A 280 7.22 -8.54 -15.54
N GLY A 281 7.68 -7.28 -15.46
CA GLY A 281 7.54 -6.40 -14.29
C GLY A 281 8.90 -6.08 -13.66
N GLU A 282 8.90 -5.48 -12.47
CA GLU A 282 10.10 -5.07 -11.73
C GLU A 282 11.02 -6.25 -11.40
N ARG A 283 10.45 -7.42 -11.11
CA ARG A 283 11.18 -8.66 -10.75
C ARG A 283 11.31 -9.66 -11.91
N GLY A 284 10.81 -9.30 -13.10
CA GLY A 284 10.77 -10.16 -14.28
C GLY A 284 11.76 -9.74 -15.38
N LEU A 285 11.57 -10.27 -16.58
CA LEU A 285 12.27 -9.78 -17.76
C LEU A 285 11.89 -8.31 -17.98
N ARG A 286 12.90 -7.44 -18.10
CA ARG A 286 12.69 -6.04 -18.47
C ARG A 286 12.51 -5.94 -19.98
N LEU A 287 11.30 -5.56 -20.40
CA LEU A 287 11.05 -5.09 -21.77
C LEU A 287 11.64 -3.69 -21.94
N SER A 288 12.11 -3.37 -23.14
CA SER A 288 12.51 -2.01 -23.51
C SER A 288 11.32 -1.05 -23.42
N GLY A 289 11.57 0.27 -23.34
CA GLY A 289 10.50 1.26 -23.23
C GLY A 289 9.49 1.20 -24.39
N GLY A 290 9.99 1.01 -25.62
CA GLY A 290 9.13 0.86 -26.80
C GLY A 290 8.33 -0.44 -26.80
N GLU A 291 8.90 -1.55 -26.32
CA GLU A 291 8.17 -2.80 -26.15
C GLU A 291 7.09 -2.67 -25.07
N LYS A 292 7.37 -1.99 -23.96
CA LYS A 292 6.36 -1.72 -22.92
C LYS A 292 5.19 -0.89 -23.45
N GLN A 293 5.43 0.09 -24.31
CA GLN A 293 4.35 0.89 -24.92
C GLN A 293 3.50 0.10 -25.91
N ARG A 294 4.02 -1.01 -26.46
CA ARG A 294 3.28 -1.92 -27.35
C ARG A 294 2.48 -3.00 -26.59
N VAL A 295 2.83 -3.29 -25.34
CA VAL A 295 2.05 -4.18 -24.45
C VAL A 295 0.87 -3.41 -23.87
#